data_AF-A0A9E3VS65-F1
#
_entry.id   AF-A0A9E3VS65-F1
#
_cell.length_a   1.000
_cell.length_b   1.000
_cell.length_c   1.000
_cell.angle_alpha   90.00
_cell.angle_beta   90.00
_cell.angle_gamma   90.00
#
_symmetry.space_group_name_H-M   'P 1'
#
loop_
_entity.id
_entity.type
_entity.pdbx_description
1 polymer ?
#
loop_
_entity_poly.entity_id
_entity_poly.type
_entity_poly.pdbx_seq_one_letter_code
_entity_poly.pdbx_strand_id
1 'polypeptide(L)'
;MTGNATTPPSRFTRRFWIACAIVIGLVLFERPLTRGHDVEKQLRGGRDMHLIWAGQLGEYAHNHAGNLPPLDAKPKSLMFDRTGVRPAYRLAPWGAWPWHVAGVTPVMLDDRNAQPVYLLKDFFESDRYFYLGYAVSNDTEGRAFLRAYAAQMASGAGFDKDLPVEKGQGTFGTDTLYRLNMRLCQNLLAQGVHLQPGQTESSIPIFFDRPGLYPQPGGWVCYLDGSYRFVPYPGPFPMTPEFIAGLNEIVRTETPAK
;
A
#
# COMPACT_ATOMS: atom_id res chain seq x y z
N MET A 1 45.56 -59.04 -8.76
CA MET A 1 44.49 -58.05 -8.99
C MET A 1 43.16 -58.76 -8.87
N THR A 2 42.61 -58.84 -7.66
CA THR A 2 41.31 -59.48 -7.40
C THR A 2 40.22 -58.43 -7.53
N GLY A 3 39.42 -58.53 -8.60
CA GLY A 3 38.29 -57.64 -8.84
C GLY A 3 37.16 -57.94 -7.85
N ASN A 4 36.81 -56.95 -7.03
CA ASN A 4 35.63 -57.03 -6.17
C ASN A 4 34.37 -56.99 -7.04
N ALA A 5 33.68 -58.13 -7.14
CA ALA A 5 32.38 -58.20 -7.78
C ALA A 5 31.35 -57.43 -6.92
N THR A 6 30.87 -56.29 -7.42
CA THR A 6 29.77 -55.55 -6.80
C THR A 6 28.47 -56.31 -6.98
N THR A 7 27.93 -56.83 -5.87
CA THR A 7 26.62 -57.48 -5.83
C THR A 7 25.53 -56.49 -6.25
N PRO A 8 24.61 -56.86 -7.16
CA PRO A 8 23.54 -55.95 -7.57
C PRO A 8 22.64 -55.59 -6.39
N PRO A 9 22.18 -54.33 -6.29
CA PRO A 9 21.32 -53.89 -5.20
C PRO A 9 20.01 -54.69 -5.17
N SER A 10 19.55 -55.01 -3.97
CA SER A 10 18.31 -55.74 -3.77
C SER A 10 17.11 -54.99 -4.39
N ARG A 11 16.06 -55.72 -4.79
CA ARG A 11 14.82 -55.11 -5.32
C ARG A 11 14.21 -54.07 -4.36
N PHE A 12 14.39 -54.25 -3.05
CA PHE A 12 13.95 -53.30 -2.02
C PHE A 12 14.73 -51.98 -2.12
N THR A 13 16.06 -52.06 -2.21
CA THR A 13 16.94 -50.90 -2.35
C THR A 13 16.58 -50.07 -3.59
N ARG A 14 16.29 -50.72 -4.72
CA ARG A 14 15.88 -50.01 -5.95
C ARG A 14 14.54 -49.28 -5.80
N ARG A 15 13.54 -49.90 -5.15
CA ARG A 15 12.23 -49.26 -4.91
C ARG A 15 12.34 -48.08 -3.94
N PHE A 16 13.17 -48.21 -2.91
CA PHE A 16 13.43 -47.12 -1.96
C PHE A 16 14.03 -45.89 -2.65
N TRP A 17 15.06 -46.06 -3.48
CA TRP A 17 15.69 -44.95 -4.20
C TRP A 17 14.76 -44.29 -5.22
N ILE A 18 13.91 -45.06 -5.90
CA ILE A 18 12.89 -44.50 -6.80
C ILE A 18 11.89 -43.65 -6.02
N ALA A 19 11.41 -44.13 -4.86
CA ALA A 19 10.49 -43.37 -4.03
C ALA A 19 11.14 -42.06 -3.51
N CYS A 20 12.39 -42.12 -3.03
CA CYS A 20 13.12 -40.92 -2.62
C CYS A 20 13.31 -39.93 -3.77
N ALA A 21 13.65 -40.39 -4.97
CA ALA A 21 13.82 -39.54 -6.14
C ALA A 21 12.49 -38.86 -6.55
N ILE A 22 11.37 -39.56 -6.46
CA ILE A 22 10.03 -39.00 -6.74
C ILE A 22 9.69 -37.92 -5.70
N VAL A 23 9.88 -38.18 -4.41
CA VAL A 23 9.60 -37.18 -3.35
C VAL A 23 10.49 -35.95 -3.50
N ILE A 24 11.78 -36.13 -3.76
CA ILE A 24 12.70 -35.02 -4.02
C ILE A 24 12.27 -34.25 -5.27
N GLY A 25 11.89 -34.95 -6.35
CA GLY A 25 11.37 -34.34 -7.56
C GLY A 25 10.13 -33.49 -7.31
N LEU A 26 9.15 -34.01 -6.55
CA LEU A 26 7.93 -33.27 -6.20
C LEU A 26 8.24 -32.03 -5.35
N VAL A 27 9.08 -32.16 -4.32
CA VAL A 27 9.47 -31.01 -3.46
C VAL A 27 10.24 -29.95 -4.25
N LEU A 28 11.11 -30.35 -5.18
CA LEU A 28 11.86 -29.43 -6.03
C LEU A 28 10.98 -28.79 -7.12
N PHE A 29 9.91 -29.45 -7.55
CA PHE A 29 8.98 -28.95 -8.58
C PHE A 29 7.87 -28.05 -8.01
N GLU A 30 7.46 -28.26 -6.75
CA GLU A 30 6.48 -27.39 -6.08
C GLU A 30 7.07 -26.02 -5.69
N ARG A 31 8.37 -25.97 -5.34
CA ARG A 31 9.06 -24.73 -4.97
C ARG A 31 9.05 -23.63 -6.04
N PRO A 32 9.28 -23.88 -7.34
CA PRO A 32 9.19 -22.85 -8.37
C PRO A 32 7.75 -22.40 -8.65
N LEU A 33 6.75 -23.30 -8.57
CA LEU A 33 5.34 -22.95 -8.79
C LEU A 33 4.79 -22.02 -7.70
N THR A 34 5.11 -22.31 -6.44
CA THR A 34 4.76 -21.46 -5.29
C THR A 34 5.45 -20.09 -5.35
N ARG A 35 6.75 -20.06 -5.70
CA ARG A 35 7.48 -18.79 -5.91
C ARG A 35 6.88 -17.93 -7.02
N GLY A 36 6.42 -18.54 -8.12
CA GLY A 36 5.78 -17.79 -9.22
C GLY A 36 4.49 -17.09 -8.77
N HIS A 37 3.67 -17.78 -7.98
CA HIS A 37 2.41 -17.24 -7.47
C HIS A 37 2.61 -16.12 -6.44
N ASP A 38 3.65 -16.23 -5.59
CA ASP A 38 3.97 -15.20 -4.60
C ASP A 38 4.52 -13.94 -5.26
N VAL A 39 5.39 -14.08 -6.27
CA VAL A 39 5.87 -12.95 -7.08
C VAL A 39 4.71 -12.26 -7.81
N GLU A 40 3.76 -13.02 -8.37
CA GLU A 40 2.59 -12.44 -9.01
C GLU A 40 1.71 -11.66 -8.01
N LYS A 41 1.48 -12.21 -6.81
CA LYS A 41 0.76 -11.50 -5.74
C LYS A 41 1.48 -10.23 -5.29
N GLN A 42 2.80 -10.24 -5.22
CA GLN A 42 3.58 -9.05 -4.92
C GLN A 42 3.45 -8.00 -6.03
N LEU A 43 3.55 -8.40 -7.29
CA LEU A 43 3.39 -7.50 -8.44
C LEU A 43 1.95 -6.93 -8.51
N ARG A 44 0.95 -7.66 -8.03
CA ARG A 44 -0.44 -7.19 -7.92
C ARG A 44 -0.59 -5.99 -6.98
N GLY A 45 -0.04 -6.06 -5.77
CA GLY A 45 -0.17 -4.99 -4.77
C GLY A 45 0.34 -3.64 -5.27
N GLY A 46 1.54 -3.60 -5.84
CA GLY A 46 2.11 -2.38 -6.42
C GLY A 46 1.29 -1.84 -7.61
N ARG A 47 0.66 -2.73 -8.38
CA ARG A 47 -0.18 -2.35 -9.52
C ARG A 47 -1.51 -1.73 -9.08
N ASP A 48 -2.14 -2.26 -8.04
CA ASP A 48 -3.38 -1.71 -7.48
C ASP A 48 -3.16 -0.29 -6.97
N MET A 49 -2.05 -0.05 -6.25
CA MET A 49 -1.63 1.28 -5.81
C MET A 49 -1.46 2.27 -6.96
N HIS A 50 -0.78 1.84 -8.03
CA HIS A 50 -0.59 2.67 -9.20
C HIS A 50 -1.92 3.10 -9.84
N LEU A 51 -2.91 2.19 -9.90
CA LEU A 51 -4.22 2.50 -10.46
C LEU A 51 -5.00 3.51 -9.60
N ILE A 52 -4.89 3.43 -8.28
CA ILE A 52 -5.53 4.39 -7.36
C ILE A 52 -4.89 5.76 -7.50
N TRP A 53 -3.55 5.78 -7.51
CA TRP A 53 -2.78 7.01 -7.70
C TRP A 53 -3.13 7.69 -9.03
N ALA A 54 -2.94 6.98 -10.14
CA ALA A 54 -3.11 7.54 -11.47
C ALA A 54 -4.58 7.84 -11.82
N GLY A 55 -5.51 7.00 -11.34
CA GLY A 55 -6.92 7.11 -11.69
C GLY A 55 -7.73 8.04 -10.78
N GLN A 56 -7.58 7.93 -9.46
CA GLN A 56 -8.45 8.64 -8.51
C GLN A 56 -7.79 9.87 -7.93
N LEU A 57 -6.61 9.67 -7.33
CA LEU A 57 -5.94 10.73 -6.58
C LEU A 57 -5.40 11.81 -7.51
N GLY A 58 -4.82 11.42 -8.65
CA GLY A 58 -4.31 12.36 -9.65
C GLY A 58 -5.40 13.23 -10.28
N GLU A 59 -6.55 12.66 -10.63
CA GLU A 59 -7.67 13.44 -11.17
C GLU A 59 -8.31 14.34 -10.11
N TYR A 60 -8.50 13.83 -8.88
CA TYR A 60 -8.97 14.66 -7.79
C TYR A 60 -8.03 15.85 -7.58
N ALA A 61 -6.72 15.60 -7.52
CA ALA A 61 -5.71 16.65 -7.40
C ALA A 61 -5.79 17.68 -8.52
N HIS A 62 -5.93 17.21 -9.76
CA HIS A 62 -6.10 18.09 -10.93
C HIS A 62 -7.29 19.05 -10.77
N ASN A 63 -8.42 18.54 -10.26
CA ASN A 63 -9.64 19.32 -10.05
C ASN A 63 -9.63 20.16 -8.76
N HIS A 64 -8.66 19.96 -7.85
CA HIS A 64 -8.60 20.60 -6.53
C HIS A 64 -7.27 21.33 -6.28
N ALA A 65 -6.72 21.97 -7.32
CA ALA A 65 -5.50 22.77 -7.24
C ALA A 65 -4.29 22.02 -6.64
N GLY A 66 -4.18 20.74 -6.95
CA GLY A 66 -3.14 19.84 -6.48
C GLY A 66 -3.43 19.17 -5.13
N ASN A 67 -4.48 19.54 -4.40
CA ASN A 67 -4.80 18.90 -3.12
C ASN A 67 -5.32 17.49 -3.32
N LEU A 68 -4.82 16.54 -2.52
CA LEU A 68 -5.43 15.22 -2.44
C LEU A 68 -6.70 15.24 -1.56
N PRO A 69 -7.57 14.23 -1.68
CA PRO A 69 -8.75 14.11 -0.85
C PRO A 69 -8.43 14.20 0.66
N PRO A 70 -9.26 14.86 1.47
CA PRO A 70 -9.09 14.85 2.94
C PRO A 70 -9.32 13.44 3.49
N LEU A 71 -8.93 13.18 4.74
CA LEU A 71 -9.35 11.96 5.44
C LEU A 71 -10.88 11.94 5.60
N ASP A 72 -11.46 10.74 5.55
CA ASP A 72 -12.86 10.52 5.92
C ASP A 72 -13.01 10.82 7.42
N ALA A 73 -13.95 11.69 7.77
CA ALA A 73 -14.25 12.05 9.16
C ALA A 73 -14.93 10.92 9.94
N LYS A 74 -15.26 9.80 9.28
CA LYS A 74 -15.76 8.61 9.96
C LYS A 74 -14.73 8.08 10.96
N PRO A 75 -15.15 7.85 12.22
CA PRO A 75 -14.28 7.21 13.20
C PRO A 75 -13.73 5.89 12.66
N LYS A 76 -12.46 5.61 13.02
CA LYS A 76 -11.80 4.33 12.74
C LYS A 76 -11.52 4.10 11.25
N SER A 77 -11.61 5.14 10.43
CA SER A 77 -11.28 5.10 9.02
C SER A 77 -9.98 5.88 8.77
N LEU A 78 -8.96 5.18 8.29
CA LEU A 78 -7.76 5.78 7.70
C LEU A 78 -7.84 5.67 6.19
N MET A 79 -8.89 6.27 5.64
CA MET A 79 -9.19 6.33 4.21
C MET A 79 -9.60 7.77 3.88
N PHE A 80 -9.49 8.17 2.62
CA PHE A 80 -9.97 9.49 2.22
C PHE A 80 -11.50 9.61 2.19
N ASP A 81 -11.98 10.84 2.35
CA ASP A 81 -13.36 11.20 2.05
C ASP A 81 -13.63 10.94 0.57
N ARG A 82 -14.62 10.09 0.33
CA ARG A 82 -15.02 9.66 -1.00
C ARG A 82 -15.96 10.68 -1.65
N THR A 83 -16.42 11.69 -0.90
CA THR A 83 -17.22 12.79 -1.41
C THR A 83 -16.38 13.60 -2.39
N GLY A 84 -16.72 13.51 -3.68
CA GLY A 84 -15.97 14.16 -4.76
C GLY A 84 -14.98 13.26 -5.49
N VAL A 85 -14.74 12.04 -5.01
CA VAL A 85 -14.07 10.99 -5.79
C VAL A 85 -15.15 10.28 -6.61
N ARG A 86 -15.03 10.31 -7.94
CA ARG A 86 -16.12 9.84 -8.82
C ARG A 86 -16.41 8.35 -8.60
N PRO A 87 -17.65 7.95 -8.25
CA PRO A 87 -18.01 6.55 -8.06
C PRO A 87 -17.90 5.69 -9.34
N ALA A 88 -17.87 6.34 -10.51
CA ALA A 88 -18.00 5.71 -11.82
C ALA A 88 -16.73 5.01 -12.32
N TYR A 89 -15.59 5.14 -11.63
CA TYR A 89 -14.37 4.47 -12.05
C TYR A 89 -14.40 3.00 -11.69
N ARG A 90 -14.91 2.20 -12.62
CA ARG A 90 -14.56 0.79 -12.69
C ARG A 90 -13.07 0.73 -13.01
N LEU A 91 -12.27 0.13 -12.13
CA LEU A 91 -10.93 -0.31 -12.51
C LEU A 91 -11.12 -1.22 -13.71
N ALA A 92 -10.70 -0.78 -14.89
CA ALA A 92 -10.78 -1.62 -16.07
C ALA A 92 -10.00 -2.91 -15.75
N PRO A 93 -10.59 -4.09 -15.98
CA PRO A 93 -9.91 -5.34 -15.68
C PRO A 93 -8.58 -5.37 -16.44
N TRP A 94 -7.49 -5.55 -15.69
CA TRP A 94 -6.17 -5.99 -16.11
C TRP A 94 -5.77 -5.64 -17.56
N GLY A 95 -4.97 -4.58 -17.71
CA GLY A 95 -4.24 -4.29 -18.96
C GLY A 95 -4.80 -3.18 -19.84
N ALA A 96 -5.91 -2.55 -19.46
CA ALA A 96 -6.26 -1.23 -20.00
C ALA A 96 -5.54 -0.17 -19.16
N TRP A 97 -4.45 0.37 -19.71
CA TRP A 97 -3.80 1.53 -19.11
C TRP A 97 -4.83 2.66 -18.93
N PRO A 98 -4.85 3.37 -17.79
CA PRO A 98 -5.86 4.37 -17.47
C PRO A 98 -5.92 5.57 -18.44
N TRP A 99 -4.95 5.71 -19.34
CA TRP A 99 -4.88 6.79 -20.32
C TRP A 99 -5.97 6.77 -21.42
N HIS A 100 -6.83 5.76 -21.48
CA HIS A 100 -7.88 5.65 -22.51
C HIS A 100 -9.32 5.74 -21.99
N VAL A 101 -9.57 6.35 -20.83
CA VAL A 101 -10.95 6.55 -20.32
C VAL A 101 -11.39 8.03 -20.34
N ALA A 102 -10.75 8.84 -21.17
CA ALA A 102 -11.29 10.13 -21.61
C ALA A 102 -12.06 9.95 -22.92
N GLY A 103 -13.24 9.33 -22.82
CA GLY A 103 -14.21 9.25 -23.92
C GLY A 103 -13.93 8.16 -24.97
N VAL A 104 -14.95 7.33 -25.20
CA VAL A 104 -15.17 6.57 -26.44
C VAL A 104 -14.14 5.49 -26.82
N THR A 105 -13.97 4.48 -25.97
CA THR A 105 -13.78 3.12 -26.50
C THR A 105 -14.64 2.14 -25.73
N PRO A 106 -15.69 1.55 -26.34
CA PRO A 106 -16.28 0.34 -25.81
C PRO A 106 -15.22 -0.76 -25.97
N VAL A 107 -14.46 -0.98 -24.91
CA VAL A 107 -13.60 -2.16 -24.84
C VAL A 107 -14.56 -3.35 -24.88
N MET A 108 -14.50 -4.11 -25.99
CA MET A 108 -15.27 -5.33 -26.20
C MET A 108 -15.09 -6.24 -24.98
N LEU A 109 -16.19 -6.44 -24.26
CA LEU A 109 -16.26 -6.92 -22.88
C LEU A 109 -16.51 -8.43 -22.79
N ASP A 110 -16.52 -9.15 -23.90
CA ASP A 110 -17.15 -10.47 -23.94
C ASP A 110 -16.28 -11.63 -23.40
N ASP A 111 -14.95 -11.55 -23.43
CA ASP A 111 -14.10 -12.66 -22.96
C ASP A 111 -13.39 -12.43 -21.61
N ARG A 112 -13.58 -11.28 -20.95
CA ARG A 112 -12.91 -10.94 -19.66
C ARG A 112 -13.82 -11.00 -18.43
N ASN A 113 -15.08 -11.36 -18.60
CA ASN A 113 -16.10 -11.43 -17.53
C ASN A 113 -15.97 -12.64 -16.58
N ALA A 114 -14.95 -13.49 -16.73
CA ALA A 114 -14.76 -14.65 -15.85
C ALA A 114 -13.93 -14.35 -14.58
N GLN A 115 -13.28 -13.18 -14.49
CA GLN A 115 -12.60 -12.74 -13.27
C GLN A 115 -13.56 -11.81 -12.51
N PRO A 116 -13.75 -11.98 -11.18
CA PRO A 116 -14.57 -11.06 -10.42
C PRO A 116 -13.99 -9.66 -10.57
N VAL A 117 -14.76 -8.77 -11.19
CA VAL A 117 -14.45 -7.34 -11.22
C VAL A 117 -14.40 -6.91 -9.77
N TYR A 118 -13.20 -6.72 -9.21
CA TYR A 118 -13.06 -6.10 -7.91
C TYR A 118 -13.69 -4.72 -8.03
N LEU A 119 -14.82 -4.52 -7.35
CA LEU A 119 -15.45 -3.23 -7.32
C LEU A 119 -14.55 -2.30 -6.53
N LEU A 120 -14.32 -1.09 -7.04
CA LEU A 120 -13.57 -0.04 -6.34
C LEU A 120 -14.11 0.20 -4.91
N LYS A 121 -15.39 -0.09 -4.70
CA LYS A 121 -16.05 -0.14 -3.39
C LYS A 121 -15.37 -1.12 -2.43
N ASP A 122 -15.17 -2.37 -2.84
CA ASP A 122 -14.57 -3.41 -2.01
C ASP A 122 -13.13 -3.04 -1.64
N PHE A 123 -12.44 -2.34 -2.55
CA PHE A 123 -11.11 -1.83 -2.32
C PHE A 123 -11.11 -0.76 -1.21
N PHE A 124 -11.94 0.28 -1.31
CA PHE A 124 -11.96 1.37 -0.33
C PHE A 124 -12.54 0.98 1.03
N GLU A 125 -13.41 -0.03 1.05
CA GLU A 125 -13.97 -0.60 2.28
C GLU A 125 -13.05 -1.65 2.90
N SER A 126 -11.96 -2.02 2.23
CA SER A 126 -11.01 -2.98 2.76
C SER A 126 -10.12 -2.35 3.85
N ASP A 127 -9.86 -3.11 4.90
CA ASP A 127 -8.91 -2.78 5.97
C ASP A 127 -7.45 -3.05 5.58
N ARG A 128 -7.20 -3.15 4.28
CA ARG A 128 -5.93 -3.60 3.69
C ARG A 128 -4.93 -2.46 3.53
N TYR A 129 -5.40 -1.22 3.56
CA TYR A 129 -4.55 -0.08 3.27
C TYR A 129 -4.73 1.04 4.28
N PHE A 130 -3.69 1.83 4.43
CA PHE A 130 -3.72 3.09 5.16
C PHE A 130 -3.56 4.24 4.18
N TYR A 131 -4.44 5.23 4.28
CA TYR A 131 -4.30 6.55 3.69
C TYR A 131 -4.17 7.57 4.81
N LEU A 132 -3.11 8.39 4.80
CA LEU A 132 -2.86 9.33 5.90
C LEU A 132 -3.51 10.70 5.69
N GLY A 133 -3.75 11.13 4.45
CA GLY A 133 -4.31 12.47 4.13
C GLY A 133 -3.41 13.68 4.47
N TYR A 134 -2.32 13.45 5.20
CA TYR A 134 -1.35 14.45 5.64
C TYR A 134 0.06 14.04 5.26
N ALA A 135 0.93 15.03 5.06
CA ALA A 135 2.32 14.82 4.75
C ALA A 135 3.13 14.45 6.00
N VAL A 136 3.45 13.15 6.10
CA VAL A 136 4.20 12.56 7.21
C VAL A 136 5.35 11.77 6.59
N SER A 137 6.59 12.06 6.97
CA SER A 137 7.81 11.54 6.33
C SER A 137 8.71 10.71 7.25
N ASN A 138 8.45 10.71 8.55
CA ASN A 138 9.24 10.00 9.56
C ASN A 138 8.41 9.70 10.82
N ASP A 139 8.97 8.92 11.76
CA ASP A 139 8.28 8.51 12.99
C ASP A 139 7.91 9.66 13.94
N THR A 140 8.69 10.74 13.98
CA THR A 140 8.36 11.89 14.83
C THR A 140 7.08 12.57 14.33
N GLU A 141 7.01 12.81 13.02
CA GLU A 141 5.80 13.31 12.37
C GLU A 141 4.66 12.28 12.49
N GLY A 142 4.95 10.98 12.38
CA GLY A 142 3.96 9.91 12.52
C GLY A 142 3.30 9.90 13.89
N ARG A 143 4.07 10.03 14.97
CA ARG A 143 3.53 10.19 16.33
C ARG A 143 2.70 11.46 16.48
N ALA A 144 3.15 12.56 15.91
CA ALA A 144 2.41 13.82 15.94
C ALA A 144 1.07 13.70 15.21
N PHE A 145 1.06 13.02 14.06
CA PHE A 145 -0.14 12.71 13.30
C PHE A 145 -1.13 11.88 14.11
N LEU A 146 -0.69 10.80 14.77
CA LEU A 146 -1.58 9.96 15.58
C LEU A 146 -2.27 10.76 16.70
N ARG A 147 -1.54 11.65 17.38
CA ARG A 147 -2.09 12.55 18.40
C ARG A 147 -3.07 13.57 17.82
N ALA A 148 -2.67 14.23 16.73
CA ALA A 148 -3.49 15.24 16.06
C ALA A 148 -4.77 14.64 15.49
N TYR A 149 -4.71 13.44 14.90
CA TYR A 149 -5.87 12.69 14.43
C TYR A 149 -6.84 12.40 15.58
N ALA A 150 -6.35 11.87 16.70
CA ALA A 150 -7.19 11.57 17.86
C ALA A 150 -7.86 12.85 18.42
N ALA A 151 -7.13 13.96 18.50
CA ALA A 151 -7.68 15.25 18.93
C ALA A 151 -8.75 15.78 17.95
N GLN A 152 -8.49 15.68 16.64
CA GLN A 152 -9.44 16.10 15.60
C GLN A 152 -10.74 15.30 15.70
N MET A 153 -10.64 13.97 15.81
CA MET A 153 -11.78 13.07 16.00
C MET A 153 -12.57 13.39 17.28
N ALA A 154 -11.89 13.65 18.39
CA ALA A 154 -12.54 14.00 19.67
C ALA A 154 -13.30 15.33 19.60
N SER A 155 -12.81 16.28 18.81
CA SER A 155 -13.47 17.58 18.60
C SER A 155 -14.61 17.54 17.58
N GLY A 156 -14.71 16.46 16.78
CA GLY A 156 -15.66 16.36 15.66
C GLY A 156 -15.32 17.28 14.48
N ALA A 157 -14.12 17.86 14.45
CA ALA A 157 -13.67 18.69 13.34
C ALA A 157 -13.30 17.84 12.11
N GLY A 158 -13.45 18.41 10.91
CA GLY A 158 -13.10 17.74 9.65
C GLY A 158 -11.59 17.71 9.38
N PHE A 159 -11.18 17.00 8.34
CA PHE A 159 -9.78 16.87 7.90
C PHE A 159 -9.49 17.66 6.61
N ASP A 160 -10.24 18.75 6.37
CA ASP A 160 -10.12 19.63 5.22
C ASP A 160 -9.02 20.69 5.37
N LYS A 161 -8.41 20.78 6.55
CA LYS A 161 -7.37 21.76 6.90
C LYS A 161 -6.10 21.09 7.38
N ASP A 162 -5.01 21.85 7.35
CA ASP A 162 -3.73 21.48 7.96
C ASP A 162 -3.90 21.32 9.48
N LEU A 163 -3.12 20.42 10.09
CA LEU A 163 -3.21 20.14 11.52
C LEU A 163 -2.09 20.85 12.28
N PRO A 164 -2.39 21.76 13.22
CA PRO A 164 -1.37 22.33 14.09
C PRO A 164 -0.82 21.24 15.02
N VAL A 165 0.49 21.22 15.19
CA VAL A 165 1.20 20.32 16.10
C VAL A 165 2.26 21.09 16.89
N GLU A 166 2.93 20.43 17.82
CA GLU A 166 4.00 21.09 18.57
C GLU A 166 5.16 21.48 17.63
N LYS A 167 5.87 22.55 18.00
CA LYS A 167 7.00 23.08 17.22
C LYS A 167 8.03 21.98 16.92
N GLY A 168 8.37 21.81 15.65
CA GLY A 168 9.36 20.84 15.20
C GLY A 168 8.80 19.43 14.93
N GLN A 169 7.50 19.21 15.13
CA GLN A 169 6.86 17.91 14.94
C GLN A 169 5.97 17.82 13.69
N GLY A 170 5.81 18.93 12.97
CA GLY A 170 5.07 19.01 11.72
C GLY A 170 5.88 18.51 10.52
N THR A 171 5.27 18.56 9.33
CA THR A 171 5.89 18.10 8.10
C THR A 171 7.25 18.76 7.90
N PHE A 172 8.30 17.98 7.77
CA PHE A 172 9.69 18.43 7.64
C PHE A 172 10.19 19.33 8.78
N GLY A 173 9.68 19.11 9.99
CA GLY A 173 10.10 19.83 11.19
C GLY A 173 9.44 21.20 11.37
N THR A 174 8.31 21.45 10.72
CA THR A 174 7.48 22.63 10.98
C THR A 174 6.65 22.43 12.27
N ASP A 175 5.71 23.34 12.55
CA ASP A 175 4.70 23.22 13.61
C ASP A 175 3.32 22.81 13.04
N THR A 176 3.29 22.34 11.80
CA THR A 176 2.06 22.03 11.08
C THR A 176 2.22 20.73 10.27
N LEU A 177 1.27 19.81 10.40
CA LEU A 177 1.12 18.71 9.46
C LEU A 177 0.26 19.19 8.30
N TYR A 178 0.88 19.37 7.14
CA TYR A 178 0.20 19.89 5.95
C TYR A 178 -0.62 18.79 5.28
N ARG A 179 -1.79 19.16 4.74
CA ARG A 179 -2.55 18.28 3.86
C ARG A 179 -1.71 17.89 2.65
N LEU A 180 -1.95 16.68 2.15
CA LEU A 180 -1.28 16.20 0.95
C LEU A 180 -1.63 17.08 -0.25
N ASN A 181 -0.60 17.64 -0.89
CA ASN A 181 -0.70 18.44 -2.10
C ASN A 181 0.41 18.05 -3.07
N MET A 182 0.09 17.87 -4.35
CA MET A 182 1.04 17.49 -5.41
C MET A 182 2.21 18.48 -5.60
N ARG A 183 2.12 19.68 -5.03
CA ARG A 183 3.15 20.73 -5.04
C ARG A 183 3.63 21.07 -3.64
N LEU A 184 3.51 20.15 -2.69
CA LEU A 184 3.77 20.44 -1.28
C LEU A 184 5.17 21.03 -1.04
N CYS A 185 6.25 20.41 -1.53
CA CYS A 185 7.60 20.92 -1.27
C CYS A 185 7.80 22.30 -1.90
N GLN A 186 7.23 22.54 -3.09
CA GLN A 186 7.25 23.86 -3.75
C GLN A 186 6.52 24.92 -2.90
N ASN A 187 5.35 24.57 -2.36
CA ASN A 187 4.56 25.45 -1.51
C ASN A 187 5.29 25.77 -0.20
N LEU A 188 5.92 24.76 0.42
CA LEU A 188 6.71 24.94 1.65
C LEU A 188 7.92 25.85 1.43
N LEU A 189 8.65 25.65 0.33
CA LEU A 189 9.76 26.53 -0.06
C LEU A 189 9.29 27.97 -0.28
N ALA A 190 8.15 28.17 -0.94
CA ALA A 190 7.56 29.50 -1.13
C ALA A 190 7.13 30.17 0.19
N GLN A 191 6.83 29.38 1.22
CA GLN A 191 6.55 29.85 2.59
C GLN A 191 7.82 30.07 3.42
N GLY A 192 9.01 29.85 2.86
CA GLY A 192 10.29 30.03 3.54
C GLY A 192 10.73 28.84 4.40
N VAL A 193 10.08 27.67 4.26
CA VAL A 193 10.52 26.44 4.94
C VAL A 193 11.80 25.93 4.29
N HIS A 194 12.82 25.65 5.10
CA HIS A 194 14.09 25.12 4.61
C HIS A 194 14.08 23.59 4.60
N LEU A 195 14.03 23.00 3.40
CA LEU A 195 14.07 21.55 3.19
C LEU A 195 15.50 21.03 3.18
N GLN A 196 15.76 20.01 3.99
CA GLN A 196 17.03 19.28 4.03
C GLN A 196 17.18 18.35 2.81
N PRO A 197 18.41 17.96 2.44
CA PRO A 197 18.63 16.95 1.41
C PRO A 197 17.82 15.67 1.68
N GLY A 198 17.07 15.21 0.69
CA GLY A 198 16.19 14.04 0.81
C GLY A 198 14.76 14.35 1.26
N GLN A 199 14.47 15.54 1.79
CA GLN A 199 13.11 15.99 2.08
C GLN A 199 12.43 16.45 0.78
N THR A 200 11.83 15.49 0.09
CA THR A 200 11.14 15.66 -1.19
C THR A 200 9.81 14.92 -1.17
N GLU A 201 8.98 15.10 -2.20
CA GLU A 201 7.73 14.37 -2.36
C GLU A 201 7.93 12.84 -2.37
N SER A 202 9.09 12.35 -2.82
CA SER A 202 9.46 10.92 -2.82
C SER A 202 9.67 10.31 -1.42
N SER A 203 9.69 11.15 -0.38
CA SER A 203 9.82 10.75 1.02
C SER A 203 8.49 10.71 1.78
N ILE A 204 7.42 11.20 1.18
CA ILE A 204 6.10 11.31 1.81
C ILE A 204 5.20 10.16 1.36
N PRO A 205 4.99 9.11 2.18
CA PRO A 205 3.96 8.11 1.90
C PRO A 205 2.56 8.73 1.91
N ILE A 206 1.76 8.35 0.92
CA ILE A 206 0.35 8.73 0.83
C ILE A 206 -0.54 7.56 1.23
N PHE A 207 -0.23 6.41 0.64
CA PHE A 207 -1.05 5.23 0.66
C PHE A 207 -0.15 4.01 0.76
N PHE A 208 -0.39 3.11 1.71
CA PHE A 208 0.44 1.92 1.89
C PHE A 208 -0.33 0.73 2.44
N ASP A 209 0.18 -0.45 2.14
CA ASP A 209 -0.40 -1.72 2.57
C ASP A 209 -0.27 -1.89 4.08
N ARG A 210 -1.26 -2.54 4.70
CA ARG A 210 -1.12 -3.07 6.05
C ARG A 210 -0.16 -4.27 6.03
N PRO A 211 0.79 -4.38 6.98
CA PRO A 211 1.66 -5.56 7.07
C PRO A 211 0.86 -6.86 7.24
N GLY A 212 1.33 -7.94 6.61
CA GLY A 212 0.73 -9.27 6.69
C GLY A 212 -0.24 -9.63 5.57
N LEU A 213 -0.42 -8.74 4.58
CA LEU A 213 -1.24 -9.03 3.39
C LEU A 213 -0.57 -9.97 2.38
N TYR A 214 0.75 -10.09 2.44
CA TYR A 214 1.54 -10.92 1.53
C TYR A 214 2.41 -11.90 2.32
N PRO A 215 2.87 -12.99 1.68
CA PRO A 215 3.80 -13.94 2.31
C PRO A 215 5.11 -13.30 2.77
N GLN A 216 5.61 -12.30 2.04
CA GLN A 216 6.77 -11.51 2.48
C GLN A 216 6.32 -10.43 3.48
N PRO A 217 6.99 -10.31 4.63
CA PRO A 217 6.60 -9.33 5.63
C PRO A 217 6.99 -7.91 5.15
N GLY A 218 5.98 -7.03 5.07
CA GLY A 218 6.12 -5.69 4.52
C GLY A 218 4.84 -5.26 3.81
N GLY A 219 4.99 -4.26 2.94
CA GLY A 219 3.91 -3.76 2.14
C GLY A 219 4.39 -2.80 1.06
N TRP A 220 3.59 -2.63 0.02
CA TRP A 220 3.83 -1.57 -0.96
C TRP A 220 3.48 -0.22 -0.35
N VAL A 221 4.27 0.79 -0.71
CA VAL A 221 4.09 2.16 -0.28
C VAL A 221 4.11 3.04 -1.52
N CYS A 222 3.06 3.81 -1.73
CA CYS A 222 2.95 4.86 -2.73
C CYS A 222 3.33 6.20 -2.11
N TYR A 223 4.22 6.94 -2.78
CA TYR A 223 4.75 8.22 -2.34
C TYR A 223 4.15 9.37 -3.16
N LEU A 224 4.30 10.60 -2.65
CA LEU A 224 3.70 11.82 -3.22
C LEU A 224 4.21 12.19 -4.61
N ASP A 225 5.39 11.73 -4.99
CA ASP A 225 5.90 11.84 -6.36
C ASP A 225 5.28 10.80 -7.32
N GLY A 226 4.42 9.92 -6.83
CA GLY A 226 3.81 8.81 -7.57
C GLY A 226 4.68 7.57 -7.70
N SER A 227 5.88 7.56 -7.12
CA SER A 227 6.69 6.36 -7.02
C SER A 227 6.06 5.38 -6.03
N TYR A 228 6.32 4.08 -6.23
CA TYR A 228 5.93 3.05 -5.28
C TYR A 228 7.05 2.05 -5.10
N ARG A 229 7.21 1.56 -3.88
CA ARG A 229 8.22 0.56 -3.53
C ARG A 229 7.72 -0.35 -2.42
N PHE A 230 8.16 -1.60 -2.44
CA PHE A 230 7.94 -2.51 -1.33
C PHE A 230 8.86 -2.12 -0.18
N VAL A 231 8.29 -1.93 1.00
CA VAL A 231 9.03 -1.63 2.23
C VAL A 231 8.86 -2.83 3.18
N PRO A 232 9.96 -3.46 3.64
CA PRO A 232 9.86 -4.59 4.56
C PRO A 232 9.27 -4.18 5.90
N TYR A 233 8.63 -5.12 6.59
CA TYR A 233 8.15 -4.94 7.96
C TYR A 233 8.75 -6.02 8.88
N PRO A 234 9.37 -5.66 10.01
CA PRO A 234 9.73 -4.30 10.40
C PRO A 234 10.76 -3.68 9.44
N GLY A 235 10.68 -2.38 9.23
CA GLY A 235 11.58 -1.65 8.33
C GLY A 235 11.56 -0.14 8.58
N PRO A 236 12.06 0.66 7.61
CA PRO A 236 12.00 2.11 7.71
C PRO A 236 10.55 2.62 7.65
N PHE A 237 10.35 3.88 8.04
CA PHE A 237 9.05 4.55 7.92
C PHE A 237 8.47 4.45 6.49
N PRO A 238 7.17 4.15 6.30
CA PRO A 238 6.11 4.02 7.32
C PRO A 238 5.94 2.62 7.92
N MET A 239 6.86 1.68 7.68
CA MET A 239 6.76 0.28 8.14
C MET A 239 7.50 0.04 9.47
N THR A 240 7.53 1.02 10.36
CA THR A 240 8.07 0.82 11.71
C THR A 240 7.03 0.14 12.60
N PRO A 241 7.44 -0.72 13.55
CA PRO A 241 6.50 -1.36 14.48
C PRO A 241 5.64 -0.38 15.26
N GLU A 242 6.23 0.72 15.74
CA GLU A 242 5.56 1.74 16.53
C GLU A 242 4.46 2.45 15.74
N PHE A 243 4.77 2.91 14.52
CA PHE A 243 3.80 3.62 13.71
C PHE A 243 2.67 2.70 13.25
N ILE A 244 2.98 1.47 12.80
CA ILE A 244 1.98 0.48 12.41
C ILE A 244 1.07 0.10 13.59
N ALA A 245 1.61 -0.04 14.81
CA ALA A 245 0.81 -0.28 16.00
C ALA A 245 -0.19 0.86 16.24
N GLY A 246 0.27 2.11 16.20
CA GLY A 246 -0.60 3.29 16.37
C GLY A 246 -1.70 3.41 15.30
N LEU A 247 -1.39 3.14 14.03
CA LEU A 247 -2.41 3.12 12.97
C LEU A 247 -3.44 1.99 13.19
N ASN A 248 -2.99 0.82 13.65
CA ASN A 248 -3.88 -0.27 13.98
C ASN A 248 -4.78 0.04 15.17
N GLU A 249 -4.30 0.77 16.18
CA GLU A 249 -5.12 1.23 17.30
C GLU A 249 -6.26 2.14 16.85
N ILE A 250 -6.01 3.06 15.91
CA ILE A 250 -7.04 3.91 15.31
C ILE A 250 -8.16 3.06 14.69
N VAL A 251 -7.78 2.03 13.91
CA VAL A 251 -8.74 1.23 13.13
C VAL A 251 -9.40 0.12 13.96
N ARG A 252 -8.75 -0.40 15.01
CA ARG A 252 -9.21 -1.59 15.77
C ARG A 252 -10.24 -1.35 16.88
N THR A 253 -10.65 -0.12 17.19
CA THR A 253 -11.48 0.16 18.38
C THR A 253 -12.93 -0.29 18.27
N GLU A 254 -13.20 -1.57 18.03
CA GLU A 254 -14.36 -2.30 18.51
C GLU A 254 -13.92 -3.76 18.66
N THR A 255 -13.51 -4.16 19.86
CA THR A 255 -13.76 -5.54 20.27
C THR A 255 -15.29 -5.67 20.24
N PRO A 256 -15.89 -6.54 19.41
CA PRO A 256 -17.33 -6.76 19.51
C PRO A 256 -17.61 -7.14 20.96
N ALA A 257 -18.55 -6.42 21.59
CA ALA A 257 -19.08 -6.85 22.86
C ALA A 257 -19.53 -8.31 22.69
N LYS A 258 -18.88 -9.22 23.42
CA LYS A 258 -19.33 -10.61 23.51
C LYS A 258 -20.67 -10.67 24.23
#